data_AF-A0A440CRN2-F1
#
_entry.id   AF-A0A440CRN2-F1
#
_cell.length_a   1.000
_cell.length_b   1.000
_cell.length_c   1.000
_cell.angle_alpha   90.00
_cell.angle_beta   90.00
_cell.angle_gamma   90.00
#
_symmetry.space_group_name_H-M   'P 1'
#
loop_
_entity.id
_entity.type
_entity.pdbx_description
1 polymer ?
#
loop_
_entity_poly.entity_id
_entity_poly.type
_entity_poly.pdbx_seq_one_letter_code
_entity_poly.pdbx_strand_id
1 'polypeptide(L)' 'MREGSPRVKRDREERDRLLRQGVLVPDNDPALYRFSREYVFGSSSVAGGVVKDGNCSGPQSWRRSSDGKTLKDVFG' A
#
# COMPACT_ATOMS: atom_id res chain seq x y z
N MET A 1 1.00 17.72 14.26
CA MET A 1 0.21 16.83 15.14
C MET A 1 -1.04 16.33 14.43
N ARG A 2 -1.07 15.03 14.11
CA ARG A 2 -2.25 14.16 14.23
C ARG A 2 -1.70 12.78 14.56
N GLU A 3 -1.29 12.62 15.82
CA GLU A 3 -1.14 11.30 16.42
C GLU A 3 -2.51 10.65 16.45
N GLY A 4 -2.58 9.46 15.89
CA GLY A 4 -3.84 8.74 15.72
C GLY A 4 -3.78 7.79 14.54
N SER A 5 -2.67 7.06 14.38
CA SER A 5 -2.77 5.80 13.63
C SER A 5 -3.71 4.91 14.44
N PRO A 6 -4.87 4.46 13.89
CA PRO A 6 -5.78 3.61 14.62
C PRO A 6 -5.02 2.39 15.17
N ARG A 7 -5.24 2.09 16.46
CA ARG A 7 -4.60 0.95 17.17
C ARG A 7 -4.82 -0.39 16.47
N VAL A 8 -5.85 -0.48 15.63
CA VAL A 8 -6.12 -1.60 14.72
C VAL A 8 -5.96 -1.08 13.30
N LYS A 9 -4.78 -1.31 12.69
CA LYS A 9 -4.60 -1.10 11.25
C LYS A 9 -5.34 -2.23 10.54
N ARG A 10 -6.46 -1.94 9.86
CA ARG A 10 -7.22 -2.95 9.10
C ARG A 10 -6.36 -3.68 8.07
N ASP A 11 -5.36 -2.99 7.52
CA ASP A 11 -4.44 -3.54 6.53
C ASP A 11 -3.29 -4.36 7.14
N ARG A 12 -3.18 -4.44 8.47
CA ARG A 12 -2.11 -5.20 9.15
C ARG A 12 -2.22 -6.69 8.83
N GLU A 13 -3.43 -7.21 8.78
CA GLU A 13 -3.66 -8.63 8.44
C GLU A 13 -3.24 -8.95 7.02
N GLU A 14 -3.55 -8.08 6.05
CA GLU A 14 -3.14 -8.26 4.65
C GLU A 14 -1.63 -8.12 4.50
N ARG A 15 -1.02 -7.11 5.13
CA ARG A 15 0.45 -6.96 5.14
C ARG A 15 1.14 -8.19 5.72
N ASP A 16 0.68 -8.68 6.87
CA ASP A 16 1.26 -9.84 7.54
C ASP A 16 1.00 -11.13 6.74
N ARG A 17 -0.11 -11.22 6.00
CA ARG A 17 -0.36 -12.30 5.03
C ARG A 17 0.64 -12.25 3.87
N LEU A 18 0.87 -11.08 3.29
CA LEU A 18 1.84 -10.89 2.21
C LEU A 18 3.28 -11.18 2.66
N LEU A 19 3.63 -10.84 3.90
CA LEU A 19 4.90 -11.21 4.52
C LEU A 19 5.02 -12.74 4.64
N ARG A 20 3.99 -13.41 5.16
CA ARG A 20 3.97 -14.89 5.26
C ARG A 20 4.01 -15.58 3.89
N GLN A 21 3.45 -14.95 2.86
CA GLN A 21 3.51 -15.45 1.50
C GLN A 21 4.85 -15.13 0.80
N GLY A 22 5.76 -14.38 1.42
CA GLY A 22 7.00 -13.92 0.78
C GLY A 22 6.76 -12.97 -0.39
N VAL A 23 5.58 -12.34 -0.46
CA VAL A 23 5.29 -11.26 -1.41
C VAL A 23 5.97 -9.98 -0.94
N LEU A 24 5.81 -9.67 0.35
CA LEU A 24 6.57 -8.63 1.04
C LEU A 24 7.74 -9.30 1.75
N VAL A 25 8.90 -8.66 1.67
CA VAL A 25 10.11 -9.05 2.38
C VAL A 25 10.68 -7.80 3.08
N PRO A 26 11.35 -7.93 4.23
CA PRO A 26 12.07 -6.81 4.83
C PRO A 26 13.09 -6.26 3.83
N ASP A 27 13.18 -4.94 3.70
CA ASP A 27 14.21 -4.30 2.89
C ASP A 27 15.53 -4.17 3.68
N ASN A 28 16.56 -3.59 3.06
CA ASN A 28 17.81 -3.29 3.74
C ASN A 28 17.61 -2.19 4.80
N ASP A 29 16.62 -1.31 4.59
CA ASP A 29 16.12 -0.42 5.63
C ASP A 29 15.13 -1.17 6.54
N PRO A 30 15.41 -1.30 7.86
CA PRO A 30 14.54 -2.01 8.79
C PRO A 30 13.16 -1.37 8.98
N ALA A 31 12.97 -0.12 8.55
CA ALA A 31 11.68 0.55 8.59
C ALA A 31 10.81 0.26 7.34
N LEU A 32 11.37 -0.40 6.32
CA LEU A 32 10.72 -0.59 5.03
C LEU A 32 10.56 -2.07 4.66
N TYR A 33 9.53 -2.33 3.86
CA TYR A 33 9.31 -3.59 3.21
C TYR A 33 9.38 -3.41 1.69
N ARG A 34 9.85 -4.44 1.01
CA ARG A 34 9.94 -4.50 -0.45
C ARG A 34 9.09 -5.62 -0.99
N PHE A 35 8.47 -5.39 -2.15
CA PHE A 35 7.83 -6.45 -2.90
C PHE A 35 8.89 -7.29 -3.61
N SER A 36 8.95 -8.58 -3.26
CA SER A 36 9.84 -9.53 -3.92
C SER A 36 9.30 -9.99 -5.28
N ARG A 37 8.00 -9.79 -5.53
CA ARG A 37 7.31 -10.18 -6.75
C ARG A 37 6.14 -9.25 -7.03
N GLU A 38 5.70 -9.23 -8.27
CA GLU A 38 4.49 -8.53 -8.68
C GLU A 38 3.28 -9.14 -7.98
N TYR A 39 2.42 -8.29 -7.42
CA TYR A 39 1.20 -8.70 -6.72
C TYR A 39 0.04 -7.83 -7.13
N VAL A 40 -1.03 -8.47 -7.58
CA VAL A 40 -2.27 -7.79 -7.99
C VAL A 40 -3.18 -7.68 -6.78
N PHE A 41 -3.38 -6.44 -6.31
CA PHE A 41 -4.34 -6.14 -5.25
C PHE A 41 -5.76 -6.11 -5.81
N GLY A 42 -6.73 -6.56 -5.01
CA GLY A 42 -8.16 -6.48 -5.36
C GLY A 42 -8.70 -5.04 -5.41
N SER A 43 -7.98 -4.06 -4.84
CA SER A 43 -8.33 -2.65 -4.92
C SER A 43 -7.10 -1.76 -4.71
N SER A 44 -7.11 -0.60 -5.36
CA SER A 44 -6.08 0.43 -5.22
C SER A 44 -6.00 0.99 -3.80
N SER A 45 -7.10 1.04 -3.06
CA SER A 45 -7.09 1.48 -1.66
C SER A 45 -6.39 0.48 -0.74
N VAL A 46 -6.60 -0.83 -0.95
CA VAL A 46 -5.92 -1.90 -0.19
C VAL A 46 -4.42 -1.89 -0.48
N ALA A 47 -4.04 -1.77 -1.76
CA ALA A 47 -2.64 -1.60 -2.13
C ALA A 47 -2.02 -0.41 -1.38
N GLY A 48 -2.74 0.71 -1.33
CA GLY A 48 -2.28 1.91 -0.65
C GLY A 48 -2.18 1.72 0.86
N GLY A 49 -3.12 0.99 1.46
CA GLY A 49 -3.15 0.62 2.86
C GLY A 49 -1.91 -0.15 3.29
N VAL A 50 -1.54 -1.16 2.51
CA VAL A 50 -0.36 -2.01 2.73
C VAL A 50 0.94 -1.23 2.55
N VAL A 51 1.06 -0.44 1.46
CA VAL A 51 2.30 0.27 1.14
C VAL A 51 2.55 1.47 2.05
N LYS A 52 1.51 2.23 2.37
CA LYS A 52 1.59 3.42 3.23
C LYS A 52 1.50 3.07 4.72
N ASP A 53 1.22 1.81 5.05
CA ASP A 53 0.92 1.32 6.40
C ASP A 53 -0.16 2.19 7.09
N GLY A 54 -1.21 2.54 6.36
CA GLY A 54 -2.24 3.46 6.84
C GLY A 54 -3.30 3.81 5.80
N ASN A 55 -4.33 4.56 6.21
CA ASN A 55 -5.48 4.82 5.34
C ASN A 55 -5.05 5.54 4.05
N CYS A 56 -5.45 4.96 2.92
CA CYS A 56 -5.06 5.44 1.61
C CYS A 56 -6.28 5.58 0.69
N SER A 57 -6.52 6.80 0.21
CA SER A 57 -7.46 7.04 -0.88
C SER A 57 -6.78 6.64 -2.19
N GLY A 58 -6.76 5.34 -2.48
CA GLY A 58 -6.06 4.75 -3.61
C GLY A 58 -6.24 5.54 -4.91
N PRO A 59 -7.48 5.79 -5.37
CA PRO A 59 -7.74 6.51 -6.62
C PRO A 59 -7.05 7.87 -6.73
N GLN A 60 -6.91 8.59 -5.61
CA GLN A 60 -6.31 9.93 -5.59
C GLN A 60 -4.82 9.93 -5.22
N SER A 61 -4.31 8.82 -4.68
CA SER A 61 -2.95 8.73 -4.14
C SER A 61 -1.99 8.09 -5.14
N TRP A 62 -2.46 7.10 -5.91
CA TRP A 62 -1.65 6.46 -6.94
C TRP A 62 -1.57 7.35 -8.18
N ARG A 63 -0.34 7.69 -8.57
CA ARG A 63 -0.04 8.41 -9.81
C ARG A 63 0.64 7.49 -10.79
N ARG A 64 0.24 7.59 -12.06
CA ARG A 64 0.93 6.92 -13.14
C ARG A 64 2.24 7.64 -13.43
N SER A 65 3.35 6.91 -13.48
CA SER A 65 4.66 7.50 -13.80
C SER A 65 4.74 8.05 -15.24
N SER A 66 3.86 7.59 -16.14
CA SER A 66 3.82 8.02 -17.53
C SER A 66 3.37 9.47 -17.71
N ASP A 67 2.34 9.89 -16.97
CA ASP A 67 1.57 11.11 -17.23
C ASP A 67 1.25 11.88 -15.95
N GLY A 68 1.67 11.40 -14.78
CA GLY A 68 1.48 12.04 -13.48
C GLY A 68 0.03 12.07 -12.99
N LYS A 69 -0.93 11.61 -13.81
CA LYS A 69 -2.35 11.57 -13.50
C LYS A 69 -2.66 10.56 -12.41
N THR A 70 -3.63 10.89 -11.57
CA THR A 70 -4.10 9.96 -10.55
C THR A 70 -4.98 8.88 -11.17
N LEU A 71 -5.12 7.72 -10.51
CA LEU A 71 -6.05 6.69 -10.97
C LEU A 71 -7.49 7.23 -11.09
N LYS A 72 -7.90 8.18 -10.25
CA LYS A 72 -9.18 8.87 -10.35
C LYS A 72 -9.32 9.66 -11.65
N ASP A 73 -8.26 10.33 -12.11
CA ASP A 73 -8.30 11.11 -13.35
C ASP A 73 -8.34 10.23 -14.61
N VAL A 74 -7.91 8.97 -14.49
CA VAL A 74 -7.81 8.01 -15.60
C VAL A 74 -9.05 7.13 -15.71
N PHE A 75 -9.65 6.75 -14.58
CA PHE A 75 -10.79 5.82 -14.51
C PHE A 75 -12.09 6.47 -14.00
N GLY A 76 -12.09 7.79 -13.78
CA GLY A 76 -13.22 8.56 -13.25
C GLY A 76 -14.17 9.09 -14.30
#